data_AF-A0A538FAV2-F1
#
_entry.id   AF-A0A538FAV2-F1
#
_cell.length_a   1.000
_cell.length_b   1.000
_cell.length_c   1.000
_cell.angle_alpha   90.00
_cell.angle_beta   90.00
_cell.angle_gamma   90.00
#
_symmetry.space_group_name_H-M   'P 1'
#
loop_
_entity.id
_entity.type
_entity.pdbx_description
1 polymer ?
#
loop_
_entity_poly.entity_id
_entity_poly.type
_entity_poly.pdbx_seq_one_letter_code
_entity_poly.pdbx_strand_id
1 'polypeptide(L)'
;MPRARLGVAILLPAPAAGEVDGLRRGVGDPSLGRIPAHLTLVPPVNVREEQLGDALAVLRGAAAAARPFTVGLGPPATFLPDNPVLYLAVPVGAARVRALRDAVFRPPLERALTWPFVAHVTLADGIEPDRLYAALTALDDYRADVAVQAVHLLREGPGRVWTPMAEARLGQVAVVGRGGLPLELAVTAGPDPEAAVFVQRQRAGAAGADPEGGRGEDVAITARRQGEVVGVARGVARGGRAHLSELVVAEALRGQGIGAHLLAAFESWAAQRGVARLSARAPAGSAAEALYRGRGWVEEARLARWLAGQEFVQLRRDLAPPTLEDPGADQAPATTADPRP
;
A
#
# COMPACT_ATOMS: atom_id res chain seq x y z
N MET A 1 23.51 -7.87 -18.38
CA MET A 1 22.08 -7.75 -18.00
C MET A 1 21.95 -6.65 -16.95
N PRO A 2 21.03 -5.70 -17.11
CA PRO A 2 20.77 -4.66 -16.11
C PRO A 2 20.33 -5.29 -14.79
N ARG A 3 20.69 -4.64 -13.68
CA ARG A 3 20.31 -5.07 -12.32
C ARG A 3 19.68 -3.90 -11.57
N ALA A 4 18.65 -4.19 -10.80
CA ALA A 4 18.07 -3.28 -9.82
C ALA A 4 18.61 -3.60 -8.43
N ARG A 5 18.92 -2.59 -7.63
CA ARG A 5 19.24 -2.75 -6.21
C ARG A 5 17.94 -2.64 -5.42
N LEU A 6 17.50 -3.75 -4.85
CA LEU A 6 16.22 -3.92 -4.18
C LEU A 6 16.40 -4.17 -2.68
N GLY A 7 15.35 -3.91 -1.91
CA GLY A 7 15.24 -4.27 -0.50
C GLY A 7 13.78 -4.50 -0.14
N VAL A 8 13.53 -5.23 0.94
CA VAL A 8 12.16 -5.45 1.44
C VAL A 8 12.06 -4.91 2.85
N ALA A 9 11.03 -4.11 3.12
CA ALA A 9 10.84 -3.51 4.42
C ALA A 9 9.35 -3.35 4.79
N ILE A 10 9.10 -3.29 6.08
CA ILE A 10 7.86 -2.71 6.62
C ILE A 10 8.12 -1.22 6.80
N LEU A 11 7.39 -0.38 6.06
CA LEU A 11 7.44 1.06 6.27
C LEU A 11 6.52 1.40 7.43
N LEU A 12 6.97 2.29 8.32
CA LEU A 12 6.12 2.72 9.43
C LEU A 12 4.99 3.60 8.88
N PRO A 13 3.72 3.37 9.28
CA PRO A 13 2.63 4.30 9.00
C PRO A 13 2.71 5.54 9.90
N ALA A 14 1.97 6.58 9.54
CA ALA A 14 1.69 7.67 10.48
C ALA A 14 0.81 7.15 11.65
N PRO A 15 0.98 7.67 12.89
CA PRO A 15 1.89 8.75 13.27
C PRO A 15 3.35 8.30 13.52
N ALA A 16 3.60 7.01 13.75
CA ALA A 16 4.91 6.49 14.16
C ALA A 16 6.07 6.87 13.21
N ALA A 17 5.82 6.92 11.90
CA ALA A 17 6.84 7.41 10.95
C ALA A 17 7.32 8.83 11.26
N GLY A 18 6.40 9.74 11.59
CA GLY A 18 6.72 11.13 11.90
C GLY A 18 7.49 11.26 13.22
N GLU A 19 7.11 10.48 14.23
CA GLU A 19 7.82 10.40 15.51
C GLU A 19 9.24 9.88 15.32
N VAL A 20 9.40 8.74 14.65
CA VAL A 20 10.70 8.11 14.40
C VAL A 20 11.59 9.02 13.54
N ASP A 21 11.07 9.66 12.49
CA ASP A 21 11.84 10.64 11.73
C ASP A 21 12.21 11.88 12.57
N GLY A 22 11.39 12.23 13.56
CA GLY A 22 11.73 13.21 14.60
C GLY A 22 12.94 12.78 15.42
N LEU A 23 12.93 11.54 15.91
CA LEU A 23 14.05 10.95 16.65
C LEU A 23 15.32 10.87 15.81
N ARG A 24 15.23 10.34 14.58
CA ARG A 24 16.33 10.27 13.59
C ARG A 24 16.96 11.65 13.37
N ARG A 25 16.14 12.69 13.24
CA ARG A 25 16.61 14.08 13.14
C ARG A 25 17.34 14.53 14.41
N GLY A 26 16.80 14.22 15.59
CA GLY A 26 17.38 14.59 16.89
C GLY A 26 18.75 13.95 17.13
N VAL A 27 18.96 12.71 16.70
CA VAL A 27 20.25 12.00 16.84
C VAL A 27 21.22 12.27 15.69
N GLY A 28 20.78 12.94 14.63
CA GLY A 28 21.61 13.35 13.50
C GLY A 28 21.83 12.26 12.45
N ASP A 29 20.81 11.44 12.17
CA ASP A 29 20.87 10.39 11.15
C ASP A 29 21.24 10.94 9.78
N PRO A 30 22.38 10.53 9.19
CA PRO A 30 22.76 11.01 7.87
C PRO A 30 21.80 10.49 6.78
N SER A 31 21.01 9.44 7.03
CA SER A 31 20.09 8.81 6.07
C SER A 31 18.68 9.37 6.07
N LEU A 32 18.39 10.35 6.92
CA LEU A 32 17.09 11.02 6.95
C LEU A 32 16.73 11.58 5.57
N GLY A 33 15.52 11.27 5.11
CA GLY A 33 15.04 11.66 3.78
C GLY A 33 15.54 10.81 2.61
N ARG A 34 16.53 9.93 2.79
CA ARG A 34 16.93 8.94 1.75
C ARG A 34 16.08 7.69 1.78
N ILE A 35 15.57 7.31 2.93
CA ILE A 35 14.67 6.16 3.10
C ILE A 35 13.65 6.48 4.20
N PRO A 36 12.35 6.18 3.99
CA PRO A 36 11.34 6.35 5.04
C PRO A 36 11.70 5.53 6.30
N ALA A 37 11.19 5.91 7.47
CA ALA A 37 11.33 5.11 8.67
C ALA A 37 10.77 3.69 8.45
N HIS A 38 11.56 2.67 8.77
CA HIS A 38 11.25 1.31 8.35
C HIS A 38 11.91 0.24 9.24
N LEU A 39 11.35 -0.96 9.17
CA LEU A 39 11.95 -2.20 9.65
C LEU A 39 12.38 -3.02 8.43
N THR A 40 13.69 -3.25 8.27
CA THR A 40 14.24 -4.01 7.14
C THR A 40 13.99 -5.51 7.30
N LEU A 41 13.47 -6.18 6.27
CA LEU A 41 13.30 -7.64 6.21
C LEU A 41 14.34 -8.30 5.28
N VAL A 42 14.59 -7.67 4.13
CA VAL A 42 15.63 -8.07 3.18
C VAL A 42 16.56 -6.87 2.98
N PRO A 43 17.83 -6.96 3.42
CA PRO A 43 18.81 -5.91 3.18
C PRO A 43 19.11 -5.78 1.68
N PRO A 44 19.74 -4.67 1.24
CA PRO A 44 19.94 -4.39 -0.17
C PRO A 44 20.55 -5.56 -0.95
N VAL A 45 19.88 -6.00 -2.01
CA VAL A 45 20.26 -7.11 -2.88
C VAL A 45 20.18 -6.66 -4.34
N ASN A 46 21.19 -7.01 -5.14
CA ASN A 46 21.12 -6.76 -6.57
C ASN A 46 20.29 -7.89 -7.21
N VAL A 47 19.26 -7.55 -7.96
CA VAL A 47 18.39 -8.50 -8.68
C VAL A 47 18.45 -8.18 -10.16
N ARG A 48 18.48 -9.19 -11.03
CA ARG A 48 18.45 -8.96 -12.48
C ARG A 48 17.07 -8.44 -12.88
N GLU A 49 16.98 -7.50 -13.82
CA GLU A 49 15.68 -6.92 -14.18
C GLU A 49 14.69 -7.97 -14.70
N GLU A 50 15.16 -9.02 -15.39
CA GLU A 50 14.28 -10.12 -15.83
C GLU A 50 13.64 -10.92 -14.68
N GLN A 51 14.21 -10.85 -13.47
CA GLN A 51 13.71 -11.55 -12.27
C GLN A 51 12.84 -10.64 -11.39
N LEU A 52 12.51 -9.42 -11.84
CA LEU A 52 11.68 -8.49 -11.06
C LEU A 52 10.27 -9.05 -10.82
N GLY A 53 9.69 -9.75 -11.80
CA GLY A 53 8.41 -10.43 -11.65
C GLY A 53 8.42 -11.47 -10.53
N ASP A 54 9.49 -12.28 -10.46
CA ASP A 54 9.67 -13.28 -9.41
C ASP A 54 9.78 -12.63 -8.01
N ALA A 55 10.53 -11.51 -7.90
CA ALA A 55 10.63 -10.76 -6.65
C ALA A 55 9.27 -10.22 -6.18
N LEU A 56 8.45 -9.71 -7.11
CA LEU A 56 7.09 -9.25 -6.84
C LEU A 56 6.17 -10.41 -6.44
N ALA A 57 6.31 -11.58 -7.07
CA ALA A 57 5.56 -12.77 -6.71
C ALA A 57 5.90 -13.27 -5.30
N VAL A 58 7.18 -13.27 -4.91
CA VAL A 58 7.62 -13.58 -3.53
C VAL A 58 6.99 -12.60 -2.53
N LEU A 59 7.04 -11.30 -2.81
CA LEU A 59 6.43 -10.27 -1.95
C LEU A 59 4.92 -10.52 -1.75
N ARG A 60 4.19 -10.74 -2.85
CA ARG A 60 2.74 -11.01 -2.82
C ARG A 60 2.40 -12.30 -2.08
N GLY A 61 3.14 -13.38 -2.35
CA GLY A 61 2.94 -14.67 -1.69
C GLY A 61 3.15 -14.59 -0.18
N ALA A 62 4.21 -13.91 0.25
CA ALA A 62 4.48 -13.68 1.67
C ALA A 62 3.37 -12.85 2.35
N ALA A 63 2.89 -11.80 1.69
CA ALA A 63 1.82 -10.96 2.22
C ALA A 63 0.48 -11.71 2.32
N ALA A 64 0.14 -12.52 1.32
CA ALA A 64 -1.09 -13.33 1.30
C ALA A 64 -1.11 -14.41 2.39
N ALA A 65 0.05 -14.98 2.73
CA ALA A 65 0.19 -15.98 3.79
C ALA A 65 0.18 -15.39 5.21
N ALA A 66 0.35 -14.07 5.35
CA ALA A 66 0.38 -13.37 6.61
C ALA A 66 -0.96 -12.67 6.92
N ARG A 67 -1.19 -12.36 8.20
CA ARG A 67 -2.29 -11.49 8.65
C ARG A 67 -1.70 -10.20 9.23
N PRO A 68 -2.42 -9.06 9.17
CA PRO A 68 -2.01 -7.84 9.87
C PRO A 68 -1.72 -8.10 11.35
N PHE A 69 -0.74 -7.39 11.90
CA PHE A 69 -0.32 -7.56 13.30
C PHE A 69 0.29 -6.26 13.84
N THR A 70 0.43 -6.17 15.16
CA THR A 70 1.08 -5.04 15.83
C THR A 70 2.52 -5.39 16.18
N VAL A 71 3.42 -4.43 16.01
CA VAL A 71 4.78 -4.46 16.58
C VAL A 71 4.90 -3.35 17.62
N GLY A 72 5.55 -3.66 18.74
CA GLY A 72 5.93 -2.65 19.73
C GLY A 72 7.38 -2.25 19.49
N LEU A 73 7.62 -0.95 19.36
CA LEU A 73 8.95 -0.36 19.19
C LEU A 73 9.50 0.14 20.53
N GLY A 74 10.83 0.06 20.69
CA GLY A 74 11.55 0.48 21.88
C GLY A 74 11.74 -0.65 22.91
N PRO A 75 12.61 -0.47 23.92
CA PRO A 75 13.52 0.66 24.13
C PRO A 75 14.57 0.84 23.03
N PRO A 76 15.28 1.98 22.99
CA PRO A 76 16.45 2.13 22.14
C PRO A 76 17.53 1.13 22.57
N ALA A 77 18.28 0.64 21.58
CA ALA A 77 19.37 -0.31 21.78
C ALA A 77 20.47 -0.06 20.73
N THR A 78 21.59 -0.77 20.89
CA THR A 78 22.77 -0.62 20.03
C THR A 78 23.35 -1.96 19.59
N PHE A 79 24.08 -1.95 18.48
CA PHE A 79 24.93 -3.06 18.03
C PHE A 79 26.41 -2.89 18.45
N LEU A 80 26.73 -1.90 19.28
CA LEU A 80 28.06 -1.81 19.88
C LEU A 80 28.36 -3.07 20.73
N PRO A 81 29.64 -3.51 20.80
CA PRO A 81 30.82 -2.86 20.21
C PRO A 81 31.02 -3.14 18.71
N ASP A 82 30.25 -4.03 18.10
CA ASP A 82 30.50 -4.50 16.72
C ASP A 82 30.17 -3.45 15.65
N ASN A 83 29.08 -2.68 15.81
CA ASN A 83 28.67 -1.66 14.87
C ASN A 83 27.99 -0.46 15.58
N PRO A 84 28.44 0.79 15.39
CA PRO A 84 27.84 1.98 16.01
C PRO A 84 26.48 2.36 15.37
N VAL A 85 25.47 1.54 15.63
CA VAL A 85 24.09 1.74 15.18
C VAL A 85 23.20 1.91 16.39
N LEU A 86 22.44 3.01 16.42
CA LEU A 86 21.35 3.23 17.35
C LEU A 86 20.04 2.79 16.67
N TYR A 87 19.24 1.96 17.34
CA TYR A 87 17.97 1.47 16.80
C TYR A 87 16.91 1.34 17.90
N LEU A 88 15.65 1.25 17.50
CA LEU A 88 14.54 0.85 18.36
C LEU A 88 14.36 -0.67 18.29
N ALA A 89 14.40 -1.33 19.43
CA ALA A 89 14.13 -2.77 19.53
C ALA A 89 12.67 -3.09 19.19
N VAL A 90 12.39 -4.36 18.86
CA VAL A 90 11.04 -4.84 18.56
C VAL A 90 10.69 -6.02 19.48
N PRO A 91 10.42 -5.80 20.78
CA PRO A 91 10.11 -6.88 21.71
C PRO A 91 8.74 -7.53 21.44
N VAL A 92 7.75 -6.74 21.00
CA VAL A 92 6.41 -7.24 20.68
C VAL A 92 6.30 -7.45 19.17
N GLY A 93 5.81 -8.63 18.76
CA GLY A 93 5.62 -8.97 17.35
C GLY A 93 6.86 -9.52 16.63
N ALA A 94 8.00 -9.65 17.31
CA ALA A 94 9.27 -10.15 16.73
C ALA A 94 9.12 -11.47 15.97
N ALA A 95 8.36 -12.43 16.50
CA ALA A 95 8.13 -13.72 15.86
C ALA A 95 7.38 -13.58 14.52
N ARG A 96 6.40 -12.68 14.44
CA ARG A 96 5.65 -12.39 13.21
C ARG A 96 6.51 -11.65 12.19
N VAL A 97 7.33 -10.71 12.65
CA VAL A 97 8.34 -10.05 11.80
C VAL A 97 9.31 -11.07 11.23
N ARG A 98 9.82 -12.00 12.05
CA ARG A 98 10.74 -13.06 11.61
C ARG A 98 10.07 -13.98 10.59
N ALA A 99 8.84 -14.42 10.84
CA ALA A 99 8.09 -15.23 9.89
C ALA A 99 7.89 -14.51 8.55
N LEU A 100 7.55 -13.21 8.58
CA LEU A 100 7.42 -12.42 7.37
C LEU A 100 8.77 -12.24 6.65
N ARG A 101 9.85 -11.98 7.39
CA ARG A 101 11.22 -11.95 6.88
C ARG A 101 11.55 -13.25 6.16
N ASP A 102 11.31 -14.41 6.79
CA ASP A 102 11.67 -15.71 6.23
C ASP A 102 10.87 -16.01 4.95
N ALA A 103 9.61 -15.55 4.89
CA ALA A 103 8.77 -15.68 3.71
C ALA A 103 9.24 -14.82 2.53
N VAL A 104 9.76 -13.60 2.78
CA VAL A 104 10.29 -12.72 1.72
C VAL A 104 11.78 -12.96 1.40
N PHE A 105 12.53 -13.58 2.31
CA PHE A 105 13.96 -13.89 2.14
C PHE A 105 14.16 -15.18 1.34
N ARG A 106 13.72 -15.15 0.09
CA ARG A 106 13.75 -16.27 -0.87
C ARG A 106 14.32 -15.76 -2.20
N PRO A 107 14.90 -16.62 -3.07
CA PRO A 107 15.34 -16.18 -4.40
C PRO A 107 14.19 -15.48 -5.15
N PRO A 108 14.45 -14.38 -5.88
CA PRO A 108 15.75 -13.77 -6.15
C PRO A 108 16.22 -12.74 -5.10
N LEU A 109 15.48 -12.58 -4.00
CA LEU A 109 15.75 -11.62 -2.93
C LEU A 109 16.73 -12.14 -1.86
N GLU A 110 16.90 -13.46 -1.79
CA GLU A 110 17.86 -14.11 -0.91
C GLU A 110 19.30 -13.69 -1.22
N ARG A 111 20.10 -13.53 -0.16
CA ARG A 111 21.54 -13.27 -0.25
C ARG A 111 22.27 -13.84 0.96
N ALA A 112 23.58 -14.00 0.85
CA ALA A 112 24.42 -14.27 2.01
C ALA A 112 24.35 -13.11 3.02
N LEU A 113 24.25 -13.45 4.29
CA LEU A 113 24.25 -12.53 5.43
C LEU A 113 25.53 -12.72 6.25
N THR A 114 26.10 -11.62 6.72
CA THR A 114 27.24 -11.65 7.65
C THR A 114 26.78 -11.90 9.08
N TRP A 115 25.58 -11.45 9.43
CA TRP A 115 25.03 -11.49 10.79
C TRP A 115 23.61 -12.06 10.79
N PRO A 116 23.18 -12.68 11.90
CA PRO A 116 21.79 -13.10 12.08
C PRO A 116 20.81 -11.93 11.96
N PHE A 117 19.59 -12.22 11.52
CA PHE A 117 18.52 -11.23 11.47
C PHE A 117 18.07 -10.80 12.86
N VAL A 118 18.15 -9.49 13.13
CA VAL A 118 17.58 -8.81 14.30
C VAL A 118 16.48 -7.88 13.83
N ALA A 119 15.26 -8.01 14.37
CA ALA A 119 14.17 -7.09 14.05
C ALA A 119 14.38 -5.75 14.78
N HIS A 120 14.56 -4.67 14.02
CA HIS A 120 14.83 -3.34 14.56
C HIS A 120 14.42 -2.24 13.58
N VAL A 121 14.24 -1.03 14.11
CA VAL A 121 14.10 0.20 13.33
C VAL A 121 15.31 1.09 13.60
N THR A 122 16.14 1.32 12.59
CA THR A 122 17.35 2.14 12.75
C THR A 122 17.00 3.61 12.98
N LEU A 123 17.60 4.20 14.02
CA LEU A 123 17.56 5.63 14.29
C LEU A 123 18.78 6.34 13.71
N ALA A 124 19.96 5.76 13.82
CA ALA A 124 21.17 6.28 13.18
C ALA A 124 22.19 5.16 12.95
N ASP A 125 22.87 5.22 11.81
CA ASP A 125 24.01 4.36 11.46
C ASP A 125 25.28 5.21 11.43
N GLY A 126 26.38 4.69 11.99
CA GLY A 126 27.64 5.42 12.14
C GLY A 126 27.58 6.59 13.13
N ILE A 127 26.74 6.48 14.16
CA ILE A 127 26.61 7.52 15.18
C ILE A 127 27.84 7.53 16.10
N GLU A 128 28.28 8.72 16.51
CA GLU A 128 29.40 8.88 17.43
C GLU A 128 29.04 8.28 18.82
N PRO A 129 29.96 7.52 19.48
CA PRO A 129 29.69 6.82 20.72
C PRO A 129 29.08 7.64 21.86
N ASP A 130 29.60 8.84 22.17
CA ASP A 130 29.07 9.67 23.26
C ASP A 130 27.63 10.10 22.97
N ARG A 131 27.34 10.46 21.72
CA ARG A 131 25.96 10.76 21.29
C ARG A 131 25.07 9.52 21.34
N LEU A 132 25.59 8.34 21.01
CA LEU A 132 24.84 7.09 21.11
C LEU A 132 24.42 6.83 22.57
N TYR A 133 25.35 6.89 23.52
CA TYR A 133 25.03 6.64 24.94
C TYR A 133 24.08 7.70 25.53
N ALA A 134 24.25 8.96 25.14
CA ALA A 134 23.32 10.03 25.51
C ALA A 134 21.91 9.74 24.96
N ALA A 135 21.80 9.29 23.70
CA ALA A 135 20.53 8.96 23.09
C ALA A 135 19.87 7.71 23.71
N LEU A 136 20.64 6.68 24.06
CA LEU A 136 20.13 5.53 24.81
C LEU A 136 19.49 5.97 26.13
N THR A 137 20.17 6.86 26.86
CA THR A 137 19.67 7.38 28.14
C THR A 137 18.43 8.27 27.96
N ALA A 138 18.47 9.18 26.99
CA ALA A 138 17.38 10.14 26.77
C ALA A 138 16.09 9.51 26.21
N LEU A 139 16.22 8.37 25.53
CA LEU A 139 15.10 7.69 24.85
C LEU A 139 14.68 6.39 25.55
N ASP A 140 15.21 6.06 26.74
CA ASP A 140 15.03 4.77 27.41
C ASP A 140 13.54 4.38 27.58
N ASP A 141 12.68 5.36 27.83
CA ASP A 141 11.23 5.18 28.00
C ASP A 141 10.42 5.22 26.70
N TYR A 142 11.04 5.49 25.54
CA TYR A 142 10.30 5.57 24.28
C TYR A 142 9.67 4.23 23.92
N ARG A 143 8.35 4.20 23.78
CA ARG A 143 7.57 3.06 23.31
C ARG A 143 6.54 3.53 22.29
N ALA A 144 6.35 2.76 21.23
CA ALA A 144 5.31 3.01 20.24
C ALA A 144 4.77 1.71 19.66
N ASP A 145 3.44 1.60 19.57
CA ASP A 145 2.78 0.49 18.89
C ASP A 145 2.51 0.85 17.44
N VAL A 146 2.87 -0.07 16.54
CA VAL A 146 2.74 0.13 15.10
C VAL A 146 1.94 -1.01 14.48
N ALA A 147 0.84 -0.65 13.83
CA ALA A 147 0.07 -1.59 13.03
C ALA A 147 0.78 -1.89 11.71
N VAL A 148 1.17 -3.16 11.52
CA VAL A 148 1.76 -3.67 10.29
C VAL A 148 0.64 -4.22 9.40
N GLN A 149 0.34 -3.49 8.33
CA GLN A 149 -0.71 -3.86 7.37
C GLN A 149 -0.16 -4.23 5.99
N ALA A 150 1.10 -3.89 5.69
CA ALA A 150 1.71 -4.13 4.39
C ALA A 150 3.23 -4.31 4.49
N VAL A 151 3.77 -4.97 3.47
CA VAL A 151 5.20 -5.08 3.21
C VAL A 151 5.52 -4.45 1.85
N HIS A 152 6.71 -3.85 1.73
CA HIS A 152 7.08 -3.05 0.58
C HIS A 152 8.36 -3.58 -0.06
N LEU A 153 8.36 -3.65 -1.39
CA LEU A 153 9.58 -3.79 -2.17
C LEU A 153 10.08 -2.38 -2.49
N LEU A 154 11.31 -2.10 -2.10
CA LEU A 154 11.97 -0.81 -2.32
C LEU A 154 13.01 -0.94 -3.43
N ARG A 155 13.18 0.12 -4.22
CA ARG A 155 14.25 0.26 -5.21
C ARG A 155 15.15 1.42 -4.83
N GLU A 156 16.45 1.21 -4.90
CA GLU A 156 17.42 2.31 -4.79
C GLU A 156 17.55 3.04 -6.13
N GLY A 157 17.38 4.36 -6.09
CA GLY A 157 17.59 5.28 -7.20
C GLY A 157 18.84 6.15 -7.04
N PRO A 158 18.98 7.20 -7.88
CA PRO A 158 20.07 8.17 -7.77
C PRO A 158 20.18 8.77 -6.37
N GLY A 159 21.41 9.06 -5.92
CA GLY A 159 21.64 9.61 -4.57
C GLY A 159 21.38 8.64 -3.42
N ARG A 160 21.28 7.32 -3.70
CA ARG A 160 20.92 6.27 -2.71
C ARG A 160 19.57 6.50 -2.04
N VAL A 161 18.64 7.11 -2.77
CA VAL A 161 17.26 7.29 -2.32
C VAL A 161 16.47 6.02 -2.59
N TRP A 162 15.82 5.51 -1.56
CA TRP A 162 15.02 4.30 -1.61
C TRP A 162 13.54 4.68 -1.73
N THR A 163 12.91 4.25 -2.81
CA THR A 163 11.48 4.50 -3.05
C THR A 163 10.71 3.18 -3.07
N PRO A 164 9.49 3.13 -2.52
CA PRO A 164 8.62 1.98 -2.68
C PRO A 164 8.26 1.81 -4.16
N MET A 165 8.53 0.63 -4.70
CA MET A 165 8.13 0.28 -6.06
C MET A 165 6.90 -0.64 -6.09
N ALA A 166 6.64 -1.36 -5.00
CA ALA A 166 5.44 -2.17 -4.82
C ALA A 166 5.06 -2.28 -3.34
N GLU A 167 3.76 -2.36 -3.09
CA GLU A 167 3.12 -2.61 -1.79
C GLU A 167 2.36 -3.93 -1.87
N ALA A 168 2.47 -4.78 -0.85
CA ALA A 168 1.62 -5.97 -0.70
C ALA A 168 0.97 -5.96 0.69
N ARG A 169 -0.36 -5.85 0.71
CA ARG A 169 -1.15 -5.83 1.95
C ARG A 169 -1.30 -7.22 2.54
N LEU A 170 -1.12 -7.32 3.86
CA LEU A 170 -1.18 -8.57 4.59
C LEU A 170 -2.64 -9.05 4.66
N GLY A 171 -2.90 -10.29 4.25
CA GLY A 171 -4.21 -10.94 4.38
C GLY A 171 -5.34 -10.34 3.55
N GLN A 172 -5.08 -9.36 2.68
CA GLN A 172 -6.08 -8.69 1.85
C GLN A 172 -5.88 -9.00 0.35
N VAL A 173 -6.23 -10.22 -0.05
CA VAL A 173 -6.49 -10.55 -1.45
C VAL A 173 -7.96 -10.91 -1.57
N ALA A 174 -8.77 -9.99 -2.10
CA ALA A 174 -10.16 -10.29 -2.39
C ALA A 174 -10.18 -11.17 -3.64
N VAL A 175 -10.49 -12.45 -3.46
CA VAL A 175 -10.74 -13.38 -4.56
C VAL A 175 -12.21 -13.30 -4.92
N VAL A 176 -12.51 -12.78 -6.11
CA VAL A 176 -13.88 -12.59 -6.57
C VAL A 176 -14.21 -13.53 -7.73
N GLY A 177 -15.35 -14.23 -7.62
CA GLY A 177 -15.90 -15.10 -8.66
C GLY A 177 -16.75 -16.25 -8.09
N ARG A 178 -18.03 -16.32 -8.48
CA ARG A 178 -18.84 -17.56 -8.37
C ARG A 178 -18.97 -18.15 -9.77
N GLY A 179 -18.29 -19.26 -10.05
CA GLY A 179 -18.43 -20.02 -11.31
C GLY A 179 -17.45 -19.68 -12.45
N GLY A 180 -16.35 -18.97 -12.18
CA GLY A 180 -15.26 -18.68 -13.13
C GLY A 180 -13.88 -18.73 -12.45
N LEU A 181 -12.78 -18.57 -13.21
CA LEU A 181 -11.45 -18.53 -12.60
C LEU A 181 -11.34 -17.34 -11.62
N PRO A 182 -10.71 -17.55 -10.46
CA PRO A 182 -10.62 -16.54 -9.41
C PRO A 182 -9.94 -15.25 -9.89
N LEU A 183 -10.55 -14.11 -9.61
CA LEU A 183 -9.97 -12.78 -9.84
C LEU A 183 -9.42 -12.24 -8.52
N GLU A 184 -8.12 -12.05 -8.43
CA GLU A 184 -7.45 -11.45 -7.28
C GLU A 184 -7.46 -9.92 -7.42
N LEU A 185 -7.96 -9.21 -6.42
CA LEU A 185 -7.90 -7.75 -6.37
C LEU A 185 -6.96 -7.29 -5.26
N ALA A 186 -5.99 -6.46 -5.62
CA ALA A 186 -5.10 -5.77 -4.69
C ALA A 186 -5.35 -4.25 -4.76
N VAL A 187 -5.57 -3.62 -3.59
CA VAL A 187 -5.75 -2.17 -3.44
C VAL A 187 -4.52 -1.59 -2.74
N THR A 188 -3.78 -0.72 -3.42
CA THR A 188 -2.49 -0.16 -2.97
C THR A 188 -2.45 1.34 -3.22
N ALA A 189 -1.48 2.05 -2.64
CA ALA A 189 -1.32 3.49 -2.88
C ALA A 189 -0.89 3.84 -4.32
N GLY A 190 -0.24 2.90 -5.02
CA GLY A 190 0.21 3.07 -6.40
C GLY A 190 0.36 1.74 -7.13
N PRO A 191 0.42 1.77 -8.48
CA PRO A 191 0.55 0.55 -9.27
C PRO A 191 1.95 -0.04 -9.11
N ASP A 192 2.02 -1.37 -8.98
CA ASP A 192 3.29 -2.08 -9.08
C ASP A 192 3.83 -2.06 -10.53
N PRO A 193 5.10 -2.45 -10.77
CA PRO A 193 5.71 -2.37 -12.10
C PRO A 193 4.96 -3.16 -13.18
N GLU A 194 4.41 -4.32 -12.85
CA GLU A 194 3.67 -5.14 -13.82
C GLU A 194 2.35 -4.45 -14.21
N ALA A 195 1.65 -3.87 -13.22
CA ALA A 195 0.44 -3.08 -13.45
C ALA A 195 0.71 -1.83 -14.29
N ALA A 196 1.82 -1.12 -14.02
CA ALA A 196 2.22 0.05 -14.80
C ALA A 196 2.53 -0.32 -16.27
N VAL A 197 3.29 -1.40 -16.50
CA VAL A 197 3.60 -1.90 -17.85
C VAL A 197 2.35 -2.41 -18.56
N PHE A 198 1.41 -3.04 -17.85
CA PHE A 198 0.11 -3.44 -18.40
C PHE A 198 -0.68 -2.23 -18.91
N VAL A 199 -0.83 -1.19 -18.08
CA VAL A 199 -1.53 0.05 -18.44
C VAL A 199 -0.89 0.70 -19.67
N GLN A 200 0.45 0.81 -19.69
CA GLN A 200 1.17 1.42 -20.80
C GLN A 200 0.93 0.66 -22.12
N ARG A 201 0.94 -0.68 -22.09
CA ARG A 201 0.68 -1.52 -23.27
C ARG A 201 -0.75 -1.37 -23.78
N GLN A 202 -1.73 -1.36 -22.90
CA GLN A 202 -3.14 -1.21 -23.29
C GLN A 202 -3.47 0.21 -23.78
N ARG A 203 -2.67 1.22 -23.41
CA ARG A 203 -2.79 2.59 -23.88
C ARG A 203 -2.10 2.87 -25.22
N ALA A 204 -1.21 2.00 -25.68
CA ALA A 204 -0.52 2.17 -26.96
C ALA A 204 -1.54 2.08 -28.12
N GLY A 205 -2.19 3.20 -28.44
CA GLY A 205 -3.26 3.32 -29.43
C GLY A 205 -4.54 4.02 -28.97
N ALA A 206 -4.68 4.43 -27.70
CA ALA A 206 -5.87 5.11 -27.16
C ALA A 206 -5.65 6.62 -26.94
N ALA A 207 -6.71 7.42 -27.03
CA ALA A 207 -6.69 8.82 -26.64
C ALA A 207 -6.25 8.95 -25.17
N GLY A 208 -5.36 9.92 -24.89
CA GLY A 208 -4.53 9.98 -23.69
C GLY A 208 -5.26 9.96 -22.34
N ALA A 209 -4.46 9.89 -21.27
CA ALA A 209 -4.95 9.92 -19.89
C ALA A 209 -5.57 11.27 -19.55
N ASP A 210 -6.55 11.25 -18.65
CA ASP A 210 -7.08 12.44 -18.03
C ASP A 210 -6.01 13.13 -17.16
N PRO A 211 -5.66 14.40 -17.42
CA PRO A 211 -4.57 15.08 -16.72
C PRO A 211 -4.91 15.55 -15.30
N GLU A 212 -6.10 15.28 -14.76
CA GLU A 212 -6.44 15.60 -13.36
C GLU A 212 -5.74 14.66 -12.36
N GLY A 213 -4.42 14.82 -12.22
CA GLY A 213 -3.60 14.16 -11.21
C GLY A 213 -2.77 15.20 -10.44
N GLY A 214 -3.21 15.58 -9.24
CA GLY A 214 -2.47 16.51 -8.38
C GLY A 214 -2.91 16.45 -6.91
N ARG A 215 -1.93 16.20 -6.02
CA ARG A 215 -1.98 16.16 -4.54
C ARG A 215 -3.33 15.70 -3.93
N GLY A 216 -3.45 14.39 -3.70
CA GLY A 216 -4.48 13.72 -2.92
C GLY A 216 -3.99 12.34 -2.46
N GLU A 217 -4.85 11.53 -1.83
CA GLU A 217 -4.52 10.14 -1.53
C GLU A 217 -4.73 9.29 -2.79
N ASP A 218 -3.63 8.80 -3.37
CA ASP A 218 -3.66 7.98 -4.57
C ASP A 218 -4.10 6.54 -4.25
N VAL A 219 -4.74 5.91 -5.23
CA VAL A 219 -5.04 4.49 -5.22
C VAL A 219 -4.76 3.85 -6.57
N ALA A 220 -4.25 2.62 -6.51
CA ALA A 220 -4.24 1.68 -7.61
C ALA A 220 -4.93 0.39 -7.18
N ILE A 221 -5.78 -0.13 -8.05
CA ILE A 221 -6.47 -1.40 -7.87
C ILE A 221 -6.05 -2.30 -9.01
N THR A 222 -5.33 -3.37 -8.69
CA THR A 222 -4.80 -4.30 -9.68
C THR A 222 -5.59 -5.59 -9.62
N ALA A 223 -6.15 -5.99 -10.75
CA ALA A 223 -6.83 -7.27 -10.93
C ALA A 223 -5.88 -8.27 -11.57
N ARG A 224 -5.72 -9.44 -10.94
CA ARG A 224 -4.87 -10.52 -11.43
C ARG A 224 -5.62 -11.83 -11.57
N ARG A 225 -5.21 -12.65 -12.52
CA ARG A 225 -5.69 -14.01 -12.75
C ARG A 225 -4.48 -14.90 -12.94
N GLN A 226 -4.29 -15.88 -12.06
CA GLN A 226 -3.08 -16.73 -12.07
C GLN A 226 -1.77 -15.92 -12.04
N GLY A 227 -1.73 -14.85 -11.24
CA GLY A 227 -0.57 -13.95 -11.12
C GLY A 227 -0.45 -12.87 -12.19
N GLU A 228 -1.07 -13.06 -13.36
CA GLU A 228 -1.01 -12.11 -14.48
C GLU A 228 -1.97 -10.93 -14.32
N VAL A 229 -1.51 -9.71 -14.67
CA VAL A 229 -2.36 -8.51 -14.63
C VAL A 229 -3.39 -8.56 -15.76
N VAL A 230 -4.67 -8.51 -15.40
CA VAL A 230 -5.80 -8.52 -16.35
C VAL A 230 -6.62 -7.23 -16.35
N GLY A 231 -6.42 -6.37 -15.35
CA GLY A 231 -7.02 -5.04 -15.31
C GLY A 231 -6.44 -4.18 -14.20
N VAL A 232 -6.56 -2.86 -14.38
CA VAL A 232 -6.08 -1.86 -13.42
C VAL A 232 -7.09 -0.72 -13.36
N ALA A 233 -7.40 -0.25 -12.15
CA ALA A 233 -8.06 1.04 -11.93
C ALA A 233 -7.15 1.95 -11.10
N ARG A 234 -7.17 3.25 -11.39
CA ARG A 234 -6.46 4.27 -10.61
C ARG A 234 -7.36 5.45 -10.32
N GLY A 235 -7.12 6.07 -9.18
CA GLY A 235 -7.81 7.28 -8.80
C GLY A 235 -7.11 8.03 -7.69
N VAL A 236 -7.70 9.16 -7.32
CA VAL A 236 -7.20 10.05 -6.27
C VAL A 236 -8.36 10.56 -5.44
N ALA A 237 -8.22 10.56 -4.12
CA ALA A 237 -9.18 11.16 -3.20
C ALA A 237 -8.69 12.50 -2.67
N ARG A 238 -9.60 13.48 -2.63
CA ARG A 238 -9.38 14.81 -2.06
C ARG A 238 -10.69 15.42 -1.57
N GLY A 239 -10.72 15.85 -0.31
CA GLY A 239 -11.80 16.70 0.24
C GLY A 239 -13.20 16.11 0.07
N GLY A 240 -13.44 14.91 0.60
CA GLY A 240 -14.74 14.22 0.53
C GLY A 240 -15.14 13.76 -0.88
N ARG A 241 -14.24 13.90 -1.86
CA ARG A 241 -14.43 13.48 -3.25
C ARG A 241 -13.33 12.51 -3.69
N ALA A 242 -13.62 11.65 -4.65
CA ALA A 242 -12.59 10.86 -5.33
C ALA A 242 -12.84 10.80 -6.84
N HIS A 243 -11.75 10.90 -7.61
CA HIS A 243 -11.79 10.81 -9.07
C HIS A 243 -11.16 9.51 -9.53
N LEU A 244 -11.90 8.71 -10.32
CA LEU A 244 -11.38 7.56 -11.04
C LEU A 244 -10.75 8.06 -12.35
N SER A 245 -9.44 8.21 -12.34
CA SER A 245 -8.67 8.75 -13.46
C SER A 245 -8.37 7.70 -14.54
N GLU A 246 -8.44 6.42 -14.18
CA GLU A 246 -8.16 5.33 -15.10
C GLU A 246 -8.90 4.05 -14.74
N LEU A 247 -9.43 3.36 -15.75
CA LEU A 247 -9.92 1.98 -15.66
C LEU A 247 -9.61 1.25 -16.97
N VAL A 248 -8.74 0.25 -16.89
CA VAL A 248 -8.23 -0.51 -18.04
C VAL A 248 -8.43 -2.00 -17.79
N VAL A 249 -8.96 -2.71 -18.79
CA VAL A 249 -9.12 -4.17 -18.78
C VAL A 249 -8.52 -4.71 -20.07
N ALA A 250 -7.82 -5.85 -19.96
CA ALA A 250 -7.21 -6.54 -21.09
C ALA A 250 -8.27 -6.77 -22.17
N GLU A 251 -7.97 -6.37 -23.40
CA GLU A 251 -8.94 -6.41 -24.51
C GLU A 251 -9.61 -7.78 -24.68
N ALA A 252 -8.82 -8.85 -24.67
CA ALA A 252 -9.30 -10.23 -24.80
C ALA A 252 -10.20 -10.71 -23.64
N LEU A 253 -10.24 -9.97 -22.53
CA LEU A 253 -10.99 -10.32 -21.32
C LEU A 253 -12.12 -9.33 -21.00
N ARG A 254 -12.40 -8.38 -21.90
CA ARG A 254 -13.54 -7.46 -21.75
C ARG A 254 -14.87 -8.24 -21.79
N GLY A 255 -15.89 -7.70 -21.14
CA GLY A 255 -17.20 -8.36 -21.00
C GLY A 255 -17.27 -9.47 -19.94
N GLN A 256 -16.16 -9.82 -19.28
CA GLN A 256 -16.13 -10.85 -18.22
C GLN A 256 -16.32 -10.27 -16.80
N GLY A 257 -16.80 -9.04 -16.66
CA GLY A 257 -17.06 -8.42 -15.35
C GLY A 257 -15.84 -7.86 -14.61
N ILE A 258 -14.62 -7.96 -15.15
CA ILE A 258 -13.38 -7.46 -14.50
C ILE A 258 -13.47 -5.95 -14.19
N GLY A 259 -13.85 -5.13 -15.17
CA GLY A 259 -13.98 -3.68 -14.98
C GLY A 259 -15.03 -3.33 -13.92
N ALA A 260 -16.06 -4.15 -13.81
CA ALA A 260 -17.11 -4.03 -12.82
C ALA A 260 -16.61 -4.33 -11.39
N HIS A 261 -15.69 -5.28 -11.23
CA HIS A 261 -15.05 -5.57 -9.95
C HIS A 261 -14.05 -4.50 -9.55
N LEU A 262 -13.26 -3.99 -10.51
CA LEU A 262 -12.36 -2.86 -10.30
C LEU A 262 -13.11 -1.60 -9.84
N LEU A 263 -14.23 -1.28 -10.49
CA LEU A 263 -15.06 -0.14 -10.13
C LEU A 263 -15.66 -0.29 -8.72
N ALA A 264 -16.19 -1.47 -8.38
CA ALA A 264 -16.74 -1.74 -7.05
C ALA A 264 -15.66 -1.66 -5.95
N ALA A 265 -14.44 -2.11 -6.25
CA ALA A 265 -13.32 -1.98 -5.32
C ALA A 265 -12.91 -0.51 -5.12
N PHE A 266 -12.97 0.32 -6.16
CA PHE A 266 -12.74 1.76 -6.05
C PHE A 266 -13.82 2.45 -5.21
N GLU A 267 -15.08 2.12 -5.43
CA GLU A 267 -16.22 2.61 -4.63
C GLU A 267 -16.06 2.24 -3.14
N SER A 268 -15.69 0.99 -2.84
CA SER A 268 -15.43 0.53 -1.48
C SER A 268 -14.24 1.23 -0.82
N TRP A 269 -13.12 1.39 -1.56
CA TRP A 269 -11.95 2.12 -1.09
C TRP A 269 -12.28 3.57 -0.72
N ALA A 270 -13.09 4.23 -1.54
CA ALA A 270 -13.54 5.60 -1.31
C ALA A 270 -14.52 5.70 -0.13
N ALA A 271 -15.47 4.77 -0.03
CA ALA A 271 -16.44 4.72 1.07
C ALA A 271 -15.77 4.59 2.45
N GLN A 272 -14.75 3.72 2.56
CA GLN A 272 -13.96 3.54 3.79
C GLN A 272 -13.22 4.80 4.25
N ARG A 273 -13.06 5.78 3.34
CA ARG A 273 -12.41 7.08 3.60
C ARG A 273 -13.41 8.21 3.81
N GLY A 274 -14.70 7.89 3.91
CA GLY A 274 -15.76 8.89 4.06
C GLY A 274 -15.93 9.79 2.83
N VAL A 275 -15.50 9.32 1.64
CA VAL A 275 -15.77 10.04 0.39
C VAL A 275 -17.27 9.99 0.11
N ALA A 276 -17.88 11.14 -0.09
CA ALA A 276 -19.31 11.27 -0.37
C ALA A 276 -19.62 11.26 -1.86
N ARG A 277 -18.66 11.65 -2.72
CA ARG A 277 -18.89 11.78 -4.16
C ARG A 277 -17.71 11.28 -4.99
N LEU A 278 -18.00 10.43 -5.95
CA LEU A 278 -17.07 9.94 -6.94
C LEU A 278 -17.29 10.65 -8.28
N SER A 279 -16.22 10.77 -9.06
CA SER A 279 -16.28 11.30 -10.42
C SER A 279 -15.38 10.47 -11.35
N ALA A 280 -15.75 10.40 -12.63
CA ALA A 280 -15.00 9.68 -13.66
C ALA A 280 -15.28 10.32 -15.02
N ARG A 281 -14.33 10.20 -15.95
CA ARG A 281 -14.51 10.64 -17.33
C ARG A 281 -14.32 9.48 -18.30
N ALA A 282 -15.09 9.49 -19.37
CA ALA A 282 -15.01 8.50 -20.44
C ALA A 282 -15.36 9.15 -21.79
N PRO A 283 -14.82 8.64 -22.91
CA PRO A 283 -15.30 9.02 -24.23
C PRO A 283 -16.78 8.72 -24.38
N ALA A 284 -17.52 9.61 -25.04
CA ALA A 284 -18.93 9.41 -25.32
C ALA A 284 -19.16 8.19 -26.23
N GLY A 285 -20.18 7.39 -25.94
CA GLY A 285 -20.49 6.12 -26.60
C GLY A 285 -19.57 4.96 -26.22
N SER A 286 -18.61 5.14 -25.30
CA SER A 286 -17.63 4.10 -24.98
C SER A 286 -18.17 2.99 -24.06
N ALA A 287 -17.49 1.84 -24.06
CA ALA A 287 -17.76 0.76 -23.12
C ALA A 287 -17.59 1.21 -21.64
N ALA A 288 -16.73 2.18 -21.37
CA ALA A 288 -16.53 2.74 -20.04
C ALA A 288 -17.76 3.55 -19.58
N GLU A 289 -18.33 4.41 -20.44
CA GLU A 289 -19.58 5.11 -20.16
C GLU A 289 -20.73 4.14 -19.88
N ALA A 290 -20.87 3.10 -20.71
CA ALA A 290 -21.88 2.06 -20.54
C ALA A 290 -21.71 1.32 -19.19
N LEU A 291 -20.47 0.97 -18.82
CA LEU A 291 -20.16 0.36 -17.53
C LEU A 291 -20.56 1.26 -16.37
N TYR A 292 -20.16 2.53 -16.40
CA TYR A 292 -20.44 3.48 -15.32
C TYR A 292 -21.95 3.66 -15.15
N ARG A 293 -22.70 3.93 -16.23
CA ARG A 293 -24.16 4.07 -16.18
C ARG A 293 -24.85 2.81 -15.66
N GLY A 294 -24.40 1.63 -16.11
CA GLY A 294 -24.89 0.34 -15.62
C GLY A 294 -24.65 0.09 -14.12
N ARG A 295 -23.85 0.94 -13.46
CA ARG A 295 -23.55 0.90 -12.02
C ARG A 295 -24.05 2.13 -11.26
N GLY A 296 -25.04 2.82 -11.83
CA GLY A 296 -25.70 3.93 -11.15
C GLY A 296 -24.91 5.23 -11.13
N TRP A 297 -23.87 5.35 -11.97
CA TRP A 297 -23.24 6.63 -12.23
C TRP A 297 -24.12 7.45 -13.17
N VAL A 298 -24.27 8.74 -12.86
CA VAL A 298 -25.11 9.67 -13.63
C VAL A 298 -24.26 10.68 -14.36
N GLU A 299 -24.69 11.09 -15.55
CA GLU A 299 -24.03 12.15 -16.32
C GLU A 299 -24.19 13.49 -15.57
N GLU A 300 -23.06 14.19 -15.38
CA GLU A 300 -23.01 15.53 -14.78
C GLU A 300 -22.77 16.59 -15.85
N ALA A 301 -21.93 16.28 -16.84
CA ALA A 301 -21.65 17.16 -17.96
C ALA A 301 -21.19 16.39 -19.21
N ARG A 302 -21.34 17.03 -20.37
CA ARG A 302 -20.82 16.56 -21.66
C ARG A 302 -19.82 17.59 -22.21
N LEU A 303 -18.65 17.11 -22.63
CA LEU A 303 -17.51 17.91 -23.04
C LEU A 303 -17.25 17.70 -24.52
N ALA A 304 -17.88 18.53 -25.36
CA ALA A 304 -17.69 18.52 -26.79
C ALA A 304 -16.26 19.02 -27.12
N ARG A 305 -15.35 18.09 -27.47
CA ARG A 305 -13.94 18.34 -27.87
C ARG A 305 -12.94 18.50 -26.72
N TRP A 306 -12.96 17.59 -25.74
CA TRP A 306 -12.06 17.62 -24.58
C TRP A 306 -10.63 17.20 -24.92
N LEU A 307 -10.43 15.94 -25.32
CA LEU A 307 -9.11 15.37 -25.58
C LEU A 307 -9.04 14.84 -27.01
N ALA A 308 -8.01 15.24 -27.76
CA ALA A 308 -7.84 14.92 -29.18
C ALA A 308 -9.09 15.26 -30.04
N GLY A 309 -9.88 16.26 -29.64
CA GLY A 309 -11.12 16.65 -30.33
C GLY A 309 -12.30 15.69 -30.14
N GLN A 310 -12.16 14.65 -29.32
CA GLN A 310 -13.23 13.70 -29.01
C GLN A 310 -14.19 14.24 -27.96
N GLU A 311 -15.44 13.80 -28.01
CA GLU A 311 -16.46 14.09 -26.99
C GLU A 311 -16.28 13.16 -25.78
N PHE A 312 -16.34 13.74 -24.59
CA PHE A 312 -16.27 13.01 -23.32
C PHE A 312 -17.52 13.29 -22.49
N VAL A 313 -17.88 12.34 -21.64
CA VAL A 313 -18.89 12.49 -20.59
C VAL A 313 -18.21 12.51 -19.23
N GLN A 314 -18.56 13.49 -18.40
CA GLN A 314 -18.23 13.54 -16.98
C GLN A 314 -19.38 12.87 -16.22
N LEU A 315 -19.05 11.81 -15.47
CA LEU A 315 -20.03 11.10 -14.64
C LEU A 315 -19.72 11.30 -13.17
N ARG A 316 -20.77 11.20 -12.34
CA ARG A 316 -20.69 11.20 -10.88
C ARG A 316 -21.44 10.03 -10.26
N ARG A 317 -21.01 9.62 -9.08
CA ARG A 317 -21.71 8.70 -8.19
C ARG A 317 -21.67 9.23 -6.77
N ASP A 318 -22.82 9.48 -6.16
CA ASP A 318 -22.87 9.76 -4.72
C ASP A 318 -22.82 8.43 -3.96
N LEU A 319 -21.96 8.38 -2.94
CA LEU A 319 -21.90 7.28 -1.99
C LEU A 319 -22.81 7.62 -0.80
N ALA A 320 -23.50 6.61 -0.26
CA ALA A 320 -24.23 6.80 0.99
C ALA A 320 -23.24 7.21 2.09
N PRO A 321 -23.61 8.13 3.01
CA PRO A 321 -22.79 8.39 4.17
C PRO A 321 -22.54 7.07 4.91
N PRO A 322 -21.34 6.86 5.48
CA PRO A 322 -21.07 5.67 6.29
C PRO A 322 -22.14 5.60 7.37
N THR A 323 -22.85 4.47 7.44
CA THR A 323 -23.76 4.20 8.55
C THR A 323 -22.90 4.17 9.81
N LEU A 324 -23.05 5.17 10.68
CA LEU A 324 -22.53 5.09 12.04
C LEU A 324 -23.29 3.93 12.68
N GLU A 325 -22.71 2.74 12.69
CA GLU A 325 -23.16 1.69 13.61
C GLU A 325 -22.91 2.23 15.01
N ASP A 326 -24.00 2.56 15.71
CA ASP A 326 -24.00 2.98 17.10
C ASP A 326 -23.52 1.81 17.97
N PRO A 327 -22.31 1.86 18.58
CA PRO A 327 -21.79 0.76 19.38
C PRO A 327 -22.43 0.70 20.80
N GLY A 328 -23.66 1.19 20.96
CA GLY A 328 -24.21 1.56 22.27
C GLY A 328 -25.65 1.12 22.56
N ALA A 329 -26.25 0.20 21.82
CA ALA A 329 -27.59 -0.32 22.11
C ALA A 329 -27.58 -1.80 22.50
N ASP A 330 -26.76 -2.18 23.48
CA ASP A 330 -26.94 -3.45 24.19
C ASP A 330 -27.51 -3.21 25.59
N GLN A 331 -28.82 -3.43 25.67
CA GLN A 331 -29.59 -3.96 26.80
C GLN A 331 -29.14 -3.56 28.22
N ALA A 332 -29.83 -2.55 28.78
CA ALA A 332 -29.91 -2.37 30.22
C ALA A 332 -30.54 -3.62 30.87
N PRO A 333 -29.95 -4.17 31.96
CA PRO A 333 -30.55 -5.30 32.65
C PRO A 333 -31.82 -4.86 33.38
N ALA A 334 -32.89 -5.64 33.20
CA ALA A 334 -34.12 -5.49 33.96
C ALA A 334 -33.83 -5.73 35.45
N THR A 335 -34.00 -4.69 36.27
CA THR A 335 -34.03 -4.78 37.73
C THR A 335 -35.28 -5.54 38.16
N THR A 336 -35.14 -6.82 38.47
CA THR A 336 -36.11 -7.57 39.25
C THR A 336 -36.07 -7.11 40.70
N ALA A 337 -37.04 -6.28 41.08
CA ALA A 337 -37.34 -6.02 42.48
C ALA A 337 -37.94 -7.30 43.12
N ASP A 338 -37.29 -7.79 44.16
CA ASP A 338 -37.79 -8.83 45.05
C ASP A 338 -38.72 -8.19 46.10
N PRO A 339 -40.00 -8.62 46.22
CA PRO A 339 -40.83 -8.22 47.33
C PRO A 339 -41.08 -9.41 48.27
N ARG A 340 -40.70 -9.24 49.55
CA ARG A 340 -41.47 -9.57 50.78
C ARG A 340 -40.55 -9.86 51.98
N PRO A 341 -41.09 -9.86 53.21
CA PRO A 341 -41.56 -8.70 53.97
C PRO A 341 -40.78 -8.50 55.28
#